data_AF-A0A8J4ENV7-F1
#
_entry.id   AF-A0A8J4ENV7-F1
#
_cell.length_a   1.000
_cell.length_b   1.000
_cell.length_c   1.000
_cell.angle_alpha   90.00
_cell.angle_beta   90.00
_cell.angle_gamma   90.00
#
_symmetry.space_group_name_H-M   'P 1'
#
loop_
_entity.id
_entity.type
_entity.pdbx_description
1 polymer ?
#
loop_
_entity_poly.entity_id
_entity_poly.type
_entity_poly.pdbx_seq_one_letter_code
_entity_poly.pdbx_strand_id
1 'polypeptide(L)'
;MLLADERAEVVAVCRRLVAERLVVGTAGNVSVRAGDLVAVTPSGVDYGTLTADQVGVHRLDGTPVQAPLAPTSEAPMHLACYAAHPAGAVVHTHSVAATALSCLVDEVPPVHYYLGCSAGGCGSRGTPATAPRSWPRTCWPRSATAPACCSPTTAP
;
A
#
# COMPACT_ATOMS: atom_id res chain seq x y z
N MET A 1 -17.18 -0.91 17.82
CA MET A 1 -16.33 -0.35 16.75
C MET A 1 -16.70 -1.06 15.46
N LEU A 2 -17.02 -0.34 14.38
CA LEU A 2 -17.24 -0.94 13.07
C LEU A 2 -15.96 -1.62 12.56
N LEU A 3 -16.07 -2.83 11.98
CA LEU A 3 -14.94 -3.63 11.45
C LEU A 3 -13.84 -3.88 12.51
N ALA A 4 -14.23 -4.36 13.69
CA ALA A 4 -13.31 -4.43 14.83
C ALA A 4 -12.13 -5.37 14.58
N ASP A 5 -12.41 -6.55 14.02
CA ASP A 5 -11.40 -7.58 13.77
C ASP A 5 -10.48 -7.16 12.62
N GLU A 6 -11.05 -6.65 11.53
CA GLU A 6 -10.29 -6.14 10.37
C GLU A 6 -9.32 -5.02 10.75
N ARG A 7 -9.76 -4.10 11.60
CA ARG A 7 -8.90 -3.02 12.10
C ARG A 7 -7.76 -3.56 12.97
N ALA A 8 -8.03 -4.56 13.79
CA ALA A 8 -7.00 -5.21 14.60
C ALA A 8 -5.99 -5.96 13.72
N GLU A 9 -6.45 -6.63 12.67
CA GLU A 9 -5.58 -7.29 11.68
C GLU A 9 -4.70 -6.28 10.94
N VAL A 10 -5.24 -5.15 10.50
CA VAL A 10 -4.46 -4.07 9.87
C VAL A 10 -3.32 -3.62 10.79
N VAL A 11 -3.60 -3.37 12.08
CA VAL A 11 -2.59 -2.98 13.06
C VAL A 11 -1.53 -4.07 13.23
N ALA A 12 -1.93 -5.33 13.33
CA ALA A 12 -1.00 -6.45 13.46
C ALA A 12 -0.07 -6.57 12.25
N VAL A 13 -0.60 -6.42 11.03
CA VAL A 13 0.20 -6.44 9.79
C VAL A 13 1.14 -5.25 9.74
N CYS A 14 0.69 -4.03 10.06
CA CYS A 14 1.55 -2.85 10.12
C CYS A 14 2.76 -3.06 11.04
N ARG A 15 2.54 -3.62 12.24
CA ARG A 15 3.62 -3.94 13.18
C ARG A 15 4.57 -5.00 12.64
N ARG A 16 4.05 -6.02 11.95
CA ARG A 16 4.88 -7.03 11.27
C ARG A 16 5.73 -6.42 10.16
N LEU A 17 5.19 -5.52 9.35
CA LEU A 17 5.95 -4.83 8.30
C LEU A 17 7.13 -4.03 8.87
N VAL A 18 6.95 -3.37 10.02
CA VAL A 18 8.03 -2.67 10.72
C VAL A 18 9.08 -3.67 11.22
N ALA A 19 8.65 -4.74 11.90
CA ALA A 19 9.55 -5.76 12.44
C ALA A 19 10.41 -6.43 11.35
N GLU A 20 9.82 -6.66 10.18
CA GLU A 20 10.48 -7.26 9.01
C GLU A 20 11.25 -6.24 8.14
N ARG A 21 11.26 -4.95 8.53
CA ARG A 21 11.93 -3.85 7.81
C ARG A 21 11.46 -3.71 6.36
N LEU A 22 10.17 -3.98 6.12
CA LEU A 22 9.52 -3.78 4.82
C LEU A 22 9.02 -2.35 4.64
N VAL A 23 9.00 -1.57 5.72
CA VAL A 23 8.64 -0.15 5.75
C VAL A 23 9.66 0.64 6.57
N VAL A 24 9.79 1.93 6.28
CA VAL A 24 10.66 2.86 7.02
C VAL A 24 9.81 4.04 7.50
N GLY A 25 9.81 4.29 8.81
CA GLY A 25 8.98 5.33 9.41
C GLY A 25 7.49 5.08 9.15
N THR A 26 6.81 6.09 8.63
CA THR A 26 5.36 6.06 8.30
C THR A 26 5.09 5.71 6.84
N ALA A 27 6.11 5.35 6.07
CA ALA A 27 5.96 4.94 4.67
C ALA A 27 5.33 3.55 4.56
N GLY A 28 4.51 3.34 3.52
CA GLY A 28 3.68 2.14 3.39
C GLY A 28 2.25 2.34 3.91
N ASN A 29 1.38 1.39 3.60
CA ASN A 29 0.00 1.37 4.09
C ASN A 29 -0.64 0.01 3.88
N VAL A 30 -1.67 -0.26 4.68
CA VAL A 30 -2.38 -1.53 4.69
C VAL A 30 -3.88 -1.25 4.65
N SER A 31 -4.60 -2.09 3.91
CA SER A 31 -6.05 -2.13 4.00
C SER A 31 -6.59 -3.54 3.85
N VAL A 32 -7.78 -3.77 4.38
CA VAL A 32 -8.55 -5.00 4.22
C VAL A 32 -10.00 -4.65 3.87
N ARG A 33 -10.60 -5.43 2.96
CA ARG A 33 -11.98 -5.27 2.49
C ARG A 33 -12.89 -6.27 3.22
N ALA A 34 -14.01 -5.78 3.72
CA ALA A 34 -15.10 -6.58 4.25
C ALA A 34 -16.42 -6.14 3.60
N GLY A 35 -16.90 -6.92 2.63
CA GLY A 35 -18.07 -6.56 1.82
C GLY A 35 -17.84 -5.28 1.00
N ASP A 36 -18.65 -4.25 1.26
CA ASP A 36 -18.57 -2.93 0.59
C ASP A 36 -17.78 -1.90 1.40
N LEU A 37 -17.13 -2.34 2.48
CA LEU A 37 -16.32 -1.51 3.36
C LEU A 37 -14.85 -1.91 3.30
N VAL A 38 -13.99 -0.94 3.56
CA VAL A 38 -12.54 -1.08 3.59
C VAL A 38 -12.01 -0.43 4.87
N ALA A 39 -11.29 -1.19 5.69
CA ALA A 39 -10.48 -0.66 6.77
C ALA A 39 -9.09 -0.31 6.22
N VAL A 40 -8.62 0.92 6.40
CA VAL A 40 -7.36 1.42 5.83
C VAL A 40 -6.57 2.24 6.86
N THR A 41 -5.25 2.10 6.83
CA THR A 41 -4.33 2.85 7.70
C THR A 41 -4.48 4.37 7.54
N PRO A 42 -4.42 5.14 8.64
CA PRO A 42 -4.43 6.59 8.59
C PRO A 42 -3.10 7.16 8.07
N SER A 43 -3.12 8.43 7.64
CA SER A 43 -1.92 9.14 7.20
C SER A 43 -1.03 9.56 8.37
N GLY A 44 0.28 9.40 8.25
CA GLY A 44 1.28 10.02 9.13
C GLY A 44 1.34 9.47 10.57
N VAL A 45 0.75 8.29 10.84
CA VAL A 45 0.79 7.66 12.16
C VAL A 45 1.89 6.60 12.24
N ASP A 46 2.65 6.60 13.33
CA ASP A 46 3.63 5.56 13.64
C ASP A 46 2.94 4.22 13.93
N TYR A 47 3.32 3.17 13.20
CA TYR A 47 2.76 1.83 13.36
C TYR A 47 3.06 1.18 14.72
N GLY A 48 4.09 1.64 15.43
CA GLY A 48 4.37 1.22 16.80
C GLY A 48 3.30 1.67 17.80
N THR A 49 2.67 2.82 17.56
CA THR A 49 1.64 3.40 18.43
C THR A 49 0.23 3.34 17.84
N LEU A 50 0.10 2.95 16.57
CA LEU A 50 -1.19 2.79 15.89
C LEU A 50 -2.11 1.83 16.66
N THR A 51 -3.33 2.29 16.90
CA THR A 51 -4.40 1.52 17.54
C THR A 51 -5.53 1.20 16.54
N ALA A 52 -6.35 0.19 16.85
CA ALA A 52 -7.40 -0.27 15.94
C ALA A 52 -8.53 0.78 15.74
N ASP A 53 -8.79 1.60 16.75
CA ASP A 53 -9.75 2.71 16.65
C ASP A 53 -9.31 3.81 15.68
N GLN A 54 -7.99 4.02 15.54
CA GLN A 54 -7.40 5.00 14.62
C GLN A 54 -7.44 4.57 13.14
N VAL A 55 -7.59 3.28 12.85
CA VAL A 55 -7.75 2.78 11.47
C VAL A 55 -9.06 3.32 10.88
N GLY A 56 -9.04 3.88 9.67
CA GLY A 56 -10.24 4.44 9.04
C GLY A 56 -11.09 3.37 8.39
N VAL A 57 -12.43 3.47 8.44
CA VAL A 57 -13.35 2.65 7.65
C VAL A 57 -14.04 3.51 6.60
N HIS A 58 -13.91 3.10 5.35
CA HIS A 58 -14.42 3.79 4.17
C HIS A 58 -15.26 2.84 3.32
N ARG A 59 -16.14 3.38 2.49
CA ARG A 59 -16.78 2.63 1.38
C ARG A 59 -15.78 2.43 0.24
N LEU A 60 -16.11 1.54 -0.69
CA LEU A 60 -15.31 1.30 -1.91
C LEU A 60 -15.19 2.53 -2.83
N ASP A 61 -16.10 3.51 -2.72
CA ASP A 61 -16.01 4.80 -3.41
C ASP A 61 -15.10 5.84 -2.69
N GLY A 62 -14.53 5.47 -1.53
CA GLY A 62 -13.68 6.31 -0.70
C GLY A 62 -14.41 7.12 0.38
N THR A 63 -15.75 7.12 0.38
CA THR A 63 -16.55 7.84 1.37
C THR A 63 -16.23 7.35 2.79
N PRO A 64 -15.83 8.23 3.73
CA PRO A 64 -15.60 7.83 5.11
C PRO A 64 -16.91 7.41 5.79
N VAL A 65 -16.87 6.28 6.50
CA VAL A 65 -17.99 5.77 7.31
C VAL A 65 -17.68 5.92 8.79
N GLN A 66 -16.47 5.51 9.20
CA GLN A 66 -15.97 5.68 10.57
C GLN A 66 -14.46 5.90 10.50
N ALA A 67 -14.03 7.16 10.39
CA ALA A 67 -12.62 7.52 10.21
C ALA A 67 -12.24 8.69 11.12
N PRO A 68 -11.70 8.44 12.33
CA PRO A 68 -11.31 9.51 13.25
C PRO A 68 -10.08 10.28 12.78
N LEU A 69 -9.25 9.65 11.94
CA LEU A 69 -8.09 10.26 11.30
C LEU A 69 -8.27 10.25 9.79
N ALA A 70 -7.57 11.15 9.10
CA ALA A 70 -7.53 11.15 7.65
C ALA A 70 -6.88 9.84 7.14
N PRO A 71 -7.44 9.21 6.09
CA PRO A 71 -6.83 8.02 5.49
C PRO A 71 -5.46 8.37 4.88
N THR A 72 -4.61 7.37 4.67
CA THR A 72 -3.37 7.53 3.88
C THR A 72 -3.65 8.23 2.54
N SER A 73 -2.71 9.08 2.09
CA SER A 73 -2.79 9.74 0.78
C SER A 73 -2.86 8.75 -0.39
N GLU A 74 -2.44 7.50 -0.17
CA GLU A 74 -2.44 6.42 -1.16
C GLU A 74 -3.73 5.57 -1.13
N ALA A 75 -4.75 5.96 -0.35
CA ALA A 75 -6.03 5.25 -0.30
C ALA A 75 -6.69 5.08 -1.69
N PRO A 76 -6.63 6.06 -2.63
CA PRO A 76 -7.16 5.86 -3.98
C PRO A 76 -6.52 4.68 -4.73
N MET A 77 -5.24 4.39 -4.50
CA MET A 77 -4.55 3.22 -5.09
C MET A 77 -5.16 1.92 -4.55
N HIS A 78 -5.43 1.84 -3.25
CA HIS A 78 -6.05 0.66 -2.64
C HIS A 78 -7.45 0.39 -3.21
N LEU A 79 -8.26 1.44 -3.34
CA LEU A 79 -9.61 1.35 -3.91
C LEU A 79 -9.56 0.91 -5.38
N ALA A 80 -8.59 1.41 -6.16
CA ALA A 80 -8.38 0.96 -7.54
C ALA A 80 -8.02 -0.53 -7.62
N CYS A 81 -7.18 -1.03 -6.69
CA CYS A 81 -6.89 -2.47 -6.60
C CYS A 81 -8.14 -3.31 -6.32
N TYR A 82 -9.00 -2.87 -5.40
CA TYR A 82 -10.27 -3.56 -5.10
C TYR A 82 -11.30 -3.50 -6.23
N ALA A 83 -11.25 -2.45 -7.06
CA ALA A 83 -12.11 -2.32 -8.23
C ALA A 83 -11.62 -3.22 -9.39
N ALA A 84 -10.30 -3.33 -9.58
CA ALA A 84 -9.70 -4.09 -10.66
C ALA A 84 -9.61 -5.60 -10.37
N HIS A 85 -9.54 -5.98 -9.11
CA HIS A 85 -9.29 -7.37 -8.70
C HIS A 85 -10.20 -7.79 -7.54
N PRO A 86 -10.54 -9.09 -7.42
CA PRO A 86 -11.25 -9.64 -6.27
C PRO A 86 -10.32 -9.77 -5.04
N ALA A 87 -9.55 -8.73 -4.75
CA ALA A 87 -8.61 -8.70 -3.62
C ALA A 87 -9.36 -8.56 -2.30
N GLY A 88 -8.93 -9.32 -1.28
CA GLY A 88 -9.42 -9.19 0.10
C GLY A 88 -8.61 -8.17 0.92
N ALA A 89 -7.34 -7.95 0.58
CA ALA A 89 -6.46 -7.02 1.26
C ALA A 89 -5.42 -6.44 0.30
N VAL A 90 -4.88 -5.27 0.64
CA VAL A 90 -3.80 -4.60 -0.08
C VAL A 90 -2.74 -4.18 0.93
N VAL A 91 -1.49 -4.54 0.64
CA VAL A 91 -0.32 -4.18 1.43
C VAL A 91 0.65 -3.44 0.52
N HIS A 92 0.89 -2.18 0.84
CA HIS A 92 1.84 -1.33 0.17
C HIS A 92 3.09 -1.14 1.05
N THR A 93 4.26 -1.41 0.49
CA THR A 93 5.54 -1.38 1.21
C THR A 93 6.56 -0.53 0.46
N HIS A 94 7.49 0.06 1.19
CA HIS A 94 8.67 0.75 0.63
C HIS A 94 9.93 -0.06 0.96
N SER A 95 9.88 -1.38 0.75
CA SER A 95 11.00 -2.26 1.08
C SER A 95 12.22 -1.92 0.21
N VAL A 96 13.40 -1.84 0.83
CA VAL A 96 14.61 -1.28 0.18
C VAL A 96 14.92 -1.94 -1.16
N ALA A 97 14.86 -3.27 -1.22
CA ALA A 97 15.17 -4.01 -2.44
C ALA A 97 14.12 -3.78 -3.55
N ALA A 98 12.83 -3.79 -3.22
CA ALA A 98 11.77 -3.56 -4.21
C ALA A 98 11.80 -2.12 -4.73
N THR A 99 11.98 -1.14 -3.84
CA THR A 99 12.10 0.27 -4.21
C THR A 99 13.32 0.49 -5.13
N ALA A 100 14.49 -0.05 -4.76
CA ALA A 100 15.69 0.06 -5.60
C ALA A 100 15.48 -0.56 -6.99
N LEU A 101 14.88 -1.75 -7.05
CA LEU A 101 14.63 -2.43 -8.32
C LEU A 101 13.63 -1.64 -9.20
N SER A 102 12.58 -1.06 -8.60
CA SER A 102 11.58 -0.25 -9.32
C SER A 102 12.16 1.00 -9.99
N CYS A 103 13.30 1.50 -9.50
CA CYS A 103 14.02 2.62 -10.10
C CYS A 103 14.88 2.21 -11.32
N LEU A 104 15.19 0.91 -11.46
CA LEU A 104 16.15 0.40 -12.44
C LEU A 104 15.49 -0.33 -13.61
N VAL A 105 14.36 -1.00 -13.38
CA VAL A 105 13.67 -1.80 -14.39
C VAL A 105 12.18 -1.50 -14.40
N ASP A 106 11.56 -1.53 -15.58
CA ASP A 106 10.10 -1.42 -15.71
C ASP A 106 9.39 -2.75 -15.36
N GLU A 107 10.07 -3.90 -15.52
CA GLU A 107 9.54 -5.24 -15.22
C GLU A 107 10.63 -6.12 -14.60
N VAL A 108 10.28 -6.90 -13.57
CA VAL A 108 11.21 -7.83 -12.92
C VAL A 108 11.28 -9.11 -13.75
N PRO A 109 12.44 -9.45 -14.35
CA PRO A 109 12.57 -10.69 -15.12
C PRO A 109 12.37 -11.93 -14.23
N PRO A 110 11.95 -13.09 -14.79
CA PRO A 110 11.70 -14.32 -14.04
C PRO A 110 13.01 -14.98 -13.58
N VAL A 111 13.72 -14.33 -12.65
CA VAL A 111 15.03 -14.74 -12.13
C VAL A 111 14.94 -15.77 -11.00
N HIS A 112 13.74 -15.98 -10.45
CA HIS A 112 13.51 -16.91 -9.34
C HIS A 112 12.13 -17.56 -9.44
N TYR A 113 12.02 -18.84 -9.07
CA TYR A 113 10.79 -19.65 -9.23
C TYR A 113 9.57 -19.05 -8.51
N TYR A 114 9.77 -18.38 -7.37
CA TYR A 114 8.70 -17.68 -6.65
C TYR A 114 7.99 -16.63 -7.50
N LEU A 115 8.67 -15.99 -8.46
CA LEU A 115 8.01 -15.03 -9.35
C LEU A 115 7.01 -15.72 -10.29
N GLY A 116 7.32 -16.93 -10.77
CA GLY A 116 6.40 -17.72 -11.58
C GLY A 116 5.14 -18.14 -10.81
N CYS A 117 5.28 -18.48 -9.52
CA CYS A 117 4.15 -18.84 -8.67
C CYS A 117 3.32 -17.63 -8.21
N SER A 118 3.96 -16.51 -7.89
CA SER A 118 3.30 -15.34 -7.28
C SER A 118 2.73 -14.33 -8.29
N ALA A 119 3.24 -14.29 -9.53
CA ALA A 119 2.79 -13.34 -10.57
C ALA A 119 1.63 -13.88 -11.45
N GLY A 120 0.95 -14.96 -11.05
CA GLY A 120 -0.08 -15.60 -11.88
C GLY A 120 0.49 -16.36 -13.09
N GLY A 121 1.75 -16.76 -13.03
CA GLY A 121 2.49 -17.42 -14.11
C GLY A 121 2.15 -18.90 -14.31
N CYS A 122 0.89 -19.19 -14.62
CA CYS A 122 0.51 -20.40 -15.35
C CYS A 122 -0.65 -20.05 -16.30
N GLY A 123 -0.36 -19.34 -17.39
CA GLY A 123 -1.41 -19.01 -18.35
C GLY A 123 -1.05 -18.25 -19.63
N SER A 124 -0.04 -17.37 -19.66
CA SER A 124 0.25 -16.59 -20.88
C SER A 124 1.47 -17.13 -21.63
N ARG A 125 1.28 -18.26 -22.33
CA ARG A 125 2.14 -18.57 -23.48
C ARG A 125 1.89 -17.52 -24.57
N GLY A 126 2.93 -16.76 -24.93
CA GLY A 126 3.07 -16.30 -26.32
C GLY A 126 2.56 -14.91 -26.70
N THR A 127 2.42 -13.95 -25.78
CA THR A 127 2.31 -12.54 -26.15
C THR A 127 3.30 -11.72 -25.32
N PRO A 128 4.15 -10.86 -25.93
CA PRO A 128 4.80 -9.83 -25.14
C PRO A 128 3.67 -8.99 -24.55
N ALA A 129 3.48 -9.09 -23.24
CA ALA A 129 2.58 -8.19 -22.54
C ALA A 129 3.22 -6.81 -22.61
N THR A 130 3.00 -6.09 -23.71
CA THR A 130 2.96 -4.64 -23.65
C THR A 130 1.86 -4.33 -22.63
N ALA A 131 2.26 -4.13 -21.38
CA ALA A 131 1.41 -3.50 -20.39
C ALA A 131 0.77 -2.27 -21.07
N PRO A 132 -0.55 -2.04 -20.93
CA PRO A 132 -1.13 -0.82 -21.46
C PRO A 132 -0.33 0.35 -20.87
N ARG A 133 0.20 1.19 -21.77
CA ARG A 133 1.03 2.38 -21.54
C ARG A 133 0.33 3.48 -20.69
N SER A 134 -0.63 3.13 -19.85
CA SER A 134 -1.58 4.08 -19.26
C SER A 134 -1.75 3.95 -17.75
N TRP A 135 -0.77 3.42 -17.02
CA TRP A 135 -0.49 4.02 -15.72
C TRP A 135 0.31 5.28 -16.01
N PRO A 136 -0.30 6.48 -15.93
CA PRO A 136 0.43 7.67 -16.27
C PRO A 136 1.58 7.79 -15.28
N ARG A 137 2.81 7.88 -15.81
CA ARG A 137 4.05 8.16 -15.06
C ARG A 137 4.01 9.48 -14.27
N THR A 138 2.84 10.13 -14.17
CA THR A 138 2.59 11.42 -13.53
C THR A 138 2.30 11.34 -12.04
N CYS A 139 2.05 10.16 -11.46
CA CYS A 139 1.93 10.05 -9.99
C CYS A 139 3.26 10.32 -9.28
N TRP A 140 4.38 10.24 -9.99
CA TRP A 140 5.70 10.63 -9.50
C TRP A 140 6.40 11.55 -10.52
N PRO A 141 6.31 12.88 -10.39
CA PRO A 141 7.11 13.77 -11.21
C PRO A 141 8.60 13.51 -10.95
N ARG A 142 9.35 13.18 -12.01
CA ARG A 142 10.81 12.97 -12.01
C ARG A 142 11.64 14.17 -11.51
N SER A 143 11.00 15.27 -11.15
CA SER A 143 11.64 16.53 -10.78
C SER A 143 11.04 17.19 -9.53
N ALA A 144 10.24 16.48 -8.72
CA ALA A 144 9.88 17.01 -7.40
C ALA A 144 11.11 16.88 -6.49
N THR A 145 11.79 18.00 -6.26
CA THR A 145 12.45 18.28 -4.99
C THR A 145 11.60 17.69 -3.87
N ALA A 146 12.20 16.82 -3.05
CA ALA A 146 11.52 16.12 -1.96
C ALA A 146 10.55 17.07 -1.25
N PRO A 147 9.23 16.80 -1.23
CA PRO A 147 8.34 17.58 -0.37
C PRO A 147 8.82 17.37 1.06
N ALA A 148 8.85 18.47 1.81
CA ALA A 148 9.35 18.60 3.17
C ALA A 148 8.53 17.77 4.20
N CYS A 149 8.46 16.46 4.01
CA CYS A 149 7.89 15.50 4.98
C CYS A 149 8.96 15.01 5.98
N CYS A 150 10.25 15.22 5.68
CA CYS A 150 11.36 14.90 6.57
C CYS A 150 12.10 16.17 6.98
N SER A 151 11.45 17.03 7.77
CA SER A 151 12.19 18.04 8.54
C SER A 151 12.67 17.38 9.83
N PRO A 152 13.98 17.30 10.12
CA PRO A 152 14.44 16.89 11.43
C PRO A 152 14.03 17.96 12.44
N THR A 153 13.22 17.60 13.43
CA THR A 153 12.96 18.42 14.61
C THR A 153 14.29 18.61 15.34
N THR A 154 14.96 19.73 15.12
CA THR A 154 16.01 20.19 16.01
C THR A 154 15.35 20.74 17.28
N ALA A 155 15.63 20.12 18.41
CA ALA A 155 15.38 20.70 19.74
C ALA A 155 16.27 20.03 20.79
N PRO A 156 16.62 20.74 21.85
CA PRO A 156 17.23 22.08 21.92
C PRO A 156 18.77 22.02 22.01
#